data_AF-A0A9P0LKW6-F1
#
_entry.id   AF-A0A9P0LKW6-F1
#
_cell.length_a   1.000
_cell.length_b   1.000
_cell.length_c   1.000
_cell.angle_alpha   90.00
_cell.angle_beta   90.00
_cell.angle_gamma   90.00
#
_symmetry.space_group_name_H-M   'P 1'
#
loop_
_entity.id
_entity.type
_entity.pdbx_description
1 polymer ?
#
loop_
_entity_poly.entity_id
_entity_poly.type
_entity_poly.pdbx_seq_one_letter_code
_entity_poly.pdbx_strand_id
1 'polypeptide(L)'
;MSSRRCGQTIREQKDGPGSTAAVYVAAFAVCVGAVCTGIALAWTSNVSEKLLAGSLNGMFFEKMDVAWAVGIMKIGCCVTTIPIGVLLDTIGRKTTMMVATLPFYVGYVLIAFATHKYMLFAGRFIIGLGAGAFSCCSPLYAAEIAHKEIRGSVVSFYFMFVSFGFVYANVLGWLLPIKLFIFACIIVPVIFTTMFFFQPKSPFRMFLLQIRNGKSA
;
A
#
# COMPACT_ATOMS: atom_id res chain seq x y z
N MET A 1 -40.18 17.45 -19.61
CA MET A 1 -39.47 16.23 -20.07
C MET A 1 -37.97 16.18 -19.70
N SER A 2 -37.32 17.30 -19.33
CA SER A 2 -35.89 17.34 -18.96
C SER A 2 -35.52 16.65 -17.63
N SER A 3 -36.37 16.73 -16.59
CA SER A 3 -36.03 16.16 -15.27
C SER A 3 -36.01 14.63 -15.21
N ARG A 4 -36.81 13.94 -16.04
CA ARG A 4 -36.80 12.47 -16.14
C ARG A 4 -35.51 11.95 -16.79
N ARG A 5 -34.92 12.73 -17.71
CA ARG A 5 -33.66 12.40 -18.38
C ARG A 5 -32.47 12.53 -17.43
N CYS A 6 -32.47 13.55 -16.56
CA CYS A 6 -31.48 13.70 -15.48
C CYS A 6 -31.55 12.52 -14.48
N GLY A 7 -32.75 12.12 -14.09
CA GLY A 7 -32.97 10.94 -13.22
C GLY A 7 -32.57 9.61 -13.88
N GLN A 8 -32.74 9.47 -15.19
CA GLN A 8 -32.28 8.30 -15.94
C GLN A 8 -30.77 8.25 -16.10
N THR A 9 -30.09 9.37 -16.37
CA THR A 9 -28.61 9.42 -16.41
C THR A 9 -27.96 9.07 -15.08
N ILE A 10 -28.59 9.40 -13.94
CA ILE A 10 -28.09 9.01 -12.61
C ILE A 10 -28.30 7.51 -12.36
N ARG A 11 -29.40 6.93 -12.86
CA ARG A 11 -29.66 5.48 -12.77
C ARG A 11 -28.76 4.67 -13.70
N GLU A 12 -28.55 5.12 -14.94
CA GLU A 12 -27.59 4.50 -15.87
C GLU A 12 -26.14 4.62 -15.40
N GLN A 13 -25.79 5.68 -14.64
CA GLN A 13 -24.50 5.77 -13.95
C GLN A 13 -24.31 4.69 -12.87
N LYS A 14 -25.39 4.12 -12.34
CA LYS A 14 -25.36 3.04 -11.34
C LYS A 14 -25.13 1.66 -11.99
N ASP A 15 -25.46 1.54 -13.29
CA ASP A 15 -25.55 0.26 -14.02
C ASP A 15 -24.54 0.16 -15.19
N GLY A 16 -23.38 0.82 -15.11
CA GLY A 16 -22.32 0.63 -16.10
C GLY A 16 -21.70 -0.78 -15.99
N PRO A 17 -21.67 -1.61 -17.05
CA PRO A 17 -21.23 -3.01 -17.01
C PRO A 17 -19.70 -3.14 -17.00
N GLY A 18 -19.01 -2.44 -16.10
CA GLY A 18 -17.75 -2.93 -15.58
C GLY A 18 -18.09 -3.95 -14.51
N SER A 19 -18.01 -5.25 -14.83
CA SER A 19 -18.43 -6.36 -13.94
C SER A 19 -18.15 -6.02 -12.47
N THR A 20 -19.20 -5.85 -11.67
CA THR A 20 -19.14 -5.49 -10.24
C THR A 20 -18.12 -6.34 -9.48
N ALA A 21 -17.96 -7.60 -9.88
CA ALA A 21 -16.92 -8.51 -9.39
C ALA A 21 -15.49 -7.98 -9.59
N ALA A 22 -15.17 -7.39 -10.76
CA ALA A 22 -13.86 -6.81 -11.03
C ALA A 22 -13.54 -5.62 -10.11
N VAL A 23 -14.55 -4.81 -9.75
CA VAL A 23 -14.40 -3.69 -8.80
C VAL A 23 -14.11 -4.22 -7.39
N TYR A 24 -14.84 -5.25 -6.94
CA TYR A 24 -14.57 -5.88 -5.65
C TYR A 24 -13.19 -6.55 -5.59
N VAL A 25 -12.77 -7.23 -6.66
CA VAL A 25 -11.44 -7.86 -6.72
C VAL A 25 -10.34 -6.79 -6.70
N ALA A 26 -10.51 -5.67 -7.43
CA ALA A 26 -9.58 -4.55 -7.40
C ALA A 26 -9.48 -3.92 -6.01
N ALA A 27 -10.62 -3.67 -5.35
CA ALA A 27 -10.68 -3.11 -4.00
C ALA A 27 -10.02 -4.04 -2.98
N PHE A 28 -10.26 -5.34 -3.08
CA PHE A 28 -9.62 -6.33 -2.21
C PHE A 28 -8.11 -6.37 -2.43
N ALA A 29 -7.63 -6.37 -3.68
CA ALA A 29 -6.20 -6.36 -3.97
C ALA A 29 -5.49 -5.13 -3.36
N VAL A 30 -6.15 -3.96 -3.41
CA VAL A 30 -5.64 -2.73 -2.78
C VAL A 30 -5.60 -2.87 -1.26
N CYS A 31 -6.59 -3.52 -0.66
CA CYS A 31 -6.61 -3.81 0.77
C CYS A 31 -5.46 -4.74 1.19
N VAL A 32 -5.04 -5.70 0.35
CA VAL A 32 -3.83 -6.49 0.60
C VAL A 32 -2.57 -5.60 0.65
N GLY A 33 -2.49 -4.58 -0.19
CA GLY A 33 -1.42 -3.57 -0.14
C GLY A 33 -1.42 -2.76 1.17
N ALA A 34 -2.59 -2.53 1.75
CA ALA A 34 -2.74 -1.87 3.05
C ALA A 34 -2.06 -2.65 4.19
N VAL A 35 -2.06 -3.99 4.10
CA VAL A 35 -1.36 -4.86 5.06
C VAL A 35 0.14 -4.57 5.05
N CYS A 36 0.75 -4.34 3.88
CA CYS A 36 2.17 -3.99 3.76
C CYS A 36 2.49 -2.71 4.53
N THR A 37 1.65 -1.68 4.39
CA THR A 37 1.79 -0.41 5.12
C THR A 37 1.66 -0.62 6.62
N GLY A 38 0.68 -1.42 7.07
CA GLY A 38 0.50 -1.77 8.48
C GLY A 38 1.73 -2.47 9.08
N ILE A 39 2.29 -3.45 8.36
CA ILE A 39 3.49 -4.17 8.77
C ILE A 39 4.69 -3.22 8.88
N ALA A 40 4.92 -2.36 7.88
CA ALA A 40 6.04 -1.42 7.90
C ALA A 40 5.98 -0.46 9.10
N LEU A 41 4.78 -0.01 9.45
CA LEU A 41 4.52 0.86 10.60
C LEU A 41 4.74 0.14 11.94
N ALA A 42 4.28 -1.11 12.06
CA ALA A 42 4.40 -1.93 13.26
C ALA A 42 5.76 -2.61 13.42
N TRP A 43 6.64 -2.54 12.42
CA TRP A 43 7.91 -3.28 12.44
C TRP A 43 8.79 -2.93 13.65
N THR A 44 8.94 -1.64 14.00
CA THR A 44 9.84 -1.26 15.09
C THR A 44 9.35 -1.74 16.46
N SER A 45 8.04 -1.72 16.73
CA SER A 45 7.52 -2.05 18.08
C SER A 45 7.88 -3.47 18.51
N ASN A 46 7.94 -4.39 17.56
CA ASN A 46 8.18 -5.82 17.82
C ASN A 46 9.65 -6.22 17.78
N VAL A 47 10.46 -5.39 17.13
CA VAL A 47 11.83 -5.71 16.80
C VAL A 47 12.81 -4.93 17.68
N SER A 48 12.33 -3.91 18.40
CA SER A 48 13.13 -3.05 19.29
C SER A 48 13.96 -3.85 20.29
N GLU A 49 13.34 -4.72 21.09
CA GLU A 49 14.07 -5.50 22.10
C GLU A 49 15.06 -6.48 21.47
N LYS A 50 14.69 -7.09 20.34
CA LYS A 50 15.56 -8.01 19.58
C LYS A 50 16.77 -7.30 18.97
N LEU A 51 16.62 -6.04 18.54
CA LEU A 51 17.73 -5.20 18.07
C LEU A 51 18.69 -4.83 19.19
N LEU A 52 18.16 -4.43 20.35
CA LEU A 52 18.98 -4.12 21.53
C LEU A 52 19.76 -5.37 22.00
N ALA A 53 19.16 -6.56 21.87
CA ALA A 53 19.78 -7.84 22.22
C ALA A 53 20.80 -8.38 21.19
N GLY A 54 21.13 -7.64 20.13
CA GLY A 54 22.12 -8.10 19.15
C GLY A 54 21.61 -9.14 18.15
N SER A 55 20.30 -9.39 18.09
CA SER A 55 19.74 -10.51 17.31
C SER A 55 19.82 -10.30 15.79
N LEU A 56 20.13 -9.08 15.31
CA LEU A 56 20.31 -8.77 13.90
C LEU A 56 21.79 -8.87 13.52
N ASN A 57 22.21 -10.00 12.94
CA ASN A 57 23.59 -10.20 12.47
C ASN A 57 24.68 -9.97 13.54
N GLY A 58 24.35 -10.09 14.84
CA GLY A 58 25.28 -9.81 15.94
C GLY A 58 25.52 -8.31 16.20
N MET A 59 24.76 -7.42 15.57
CA MET A 59 24.88 -5.98 15.75
C MET A 59 24.06 -5.51 16.96
N PHE A 60 24.71 -4.79 17.87
CA PHE A 60 24.06 -4.13 18.98
C PHE A 60 23.59 -2.73 18.57
N PHE A 61 22.36 -2.40 18.95
CA PHE A 61 21.77 -1.10 18.71
C PHE A 61 21.49 -0.42 20.04
N GLU A 62 21.63 0.90 20.10
CA GLU A 62 21.18 1.67 21.25
C GLU A 62 19.69 2.03 21.10
N LYS A 63 19.05 2.38 22.23
CA LYS A 63 17.65 2.87 22.21
C LYS A 63 17.49 4.09 21.29
N MET A 64 18.51 4.94 21.24
CA MET A 64 18.56 6.10 20.35
C MET A 64 18.58 5.68 18.88
N ASP A 65 19.33 4.64 18.51
CA ASP A 65 19.36 4.12 17.13
C ASP A 65 17.97 3.60 16.72
N VAL A 66 17.26 2.91 17.61
CA VAL A 66 15.89 2.45 17.35
C VAL A 66 14.93 3.62 17.12
N ALA A 67 15.04 4.69 17.91
CA ALA A 67 14.26 5.91 17.74
C ALA A 67 14.54 6.60 16.39
N TRP A 68 15.81 6.69 16.00
CA TRP A 68 16.20 7.17 14.67
C TRP A 68 15.62 6.32 13.54
N ALA A 69 15.59 4.99 13.71
CA ALA A 69 15.02 4.08 12.72
C ALA A 69 13.51 4.33 12.50
N VAL A 70 12.78 4.71 13.56
CA VAL A 70 11.37 5.14 13.46
C VAL A 70 11.26 6.50 12.78
N GLY A 71 12.05 7.48 13.22
CA GLY A 71 12.01 8.85 12.69
C GLY A 71 12.32 8.93 11.20
N ILE A 72 13.40 8.26 10.77
CA ILE A 72 13.84 8.24 9.37
C ILE A 72 12.79 7.61 8.44
N MET A 73 12.11 6.56 8.89
CA MET A 73 10.99 5.98 8.13
C MET A 73 9.87 7.01 7.93
N LYS A 74 9.52 7.79 8.97
CA LYS A 74 8.50 8.84 8.88
C LYS A 74 8.92 9.97 7.95
N ILE A 75 10.19 10.37 7.98
CA ILE A 75 10.76 11.34 7.03
C ILE A 75 10.60 10.82 5.60
N GLY A 76 10.92 9.55 5.35
CA GLY A 76 10.69 8.91 4.05
C GLY A 76 9.23 8.97 3.60
N CYS A 77 8.27 8.73 4.50
CA CYS A 77 6.86 8.90 4.19
C CYS A 77 6.54 10.34 3.76
N CYS A 78 6.96 11.34 4.54
CA CYS A 78 6.71 12.76 4.23
C CYS A 78 7.30 13.17 2.86
N VAL A 79 8.53 12.74 2.57
CA VAL A 79 9.21 13.04 1.30
C VAL A 79 8.44 12.47 0.11
N THR A 80 7.79 11.32 0.28
CA THR A 80 7.06 10.66 -0.82
C THR A 80 5.67 11.23 -1.07
N THR A 81 5.01 11.77 -0.04
CA THR A 81 3.67 12.36 -0.16
C THR A 81 3.62 13.56 -1.11
N ILE A 82 4.72 14.30 -1.28
CA ILE A 82 4.78 15.45 -2.20
C ILE A 82 4.76 15.01 -3.67
N PRO A 83 5.69 14.16 -4.16
CA PRO A 83 5.73 13.76 -5.57
C PRO A 83 4.63 12.76 -5.97
N ILE A 84 4.02 12.04 -5.03
CA ILE A 84 3.09 10.94 -5.37
C ILE A 84 1.86 11.42 -6.14
N GLY A 85 1.36 12.63 -5.87
CA GLY A 85 0.25 13.23 -6.60
C GLY A 85 0.56 13.38 -8.09
N VAL A 86 1.72 13.95 -8.41
CA VAL A 86 2.21 14.09 -9.79
C VAL A 86 2.42 12.73 -10.43
N LEU A 87 2.95 11.76 -9.68
CA LEU A 87 3.22 10.41 -10.17
C LEU A 87 1.94 9.63 -10.51
N LEU A 88 0.86 9.85 -9.75
CA LEU A 88 -0.46 9.26 -9.97
C LEU A 88 -1.13 9.77 -11.26
N ASP A 89 -0.91 11.04 -11.59
CA ASP A 89 -1.46 11.67 -12.78
C ASP A 89 -0.66 11.37 -14.05
N THR A 90 0.67 11.23 -13.93
CA THR A 90 1.57 11.00 -15.08
C THR A 90 1.66 9.53 -15.50
N ILE A 91 1.93 8.61 -14.57
CA ILE A 91 2.21 7.19 -14.87
C ILE A 91 0.94 6.31 -14.74
N GLY A 92 -0.10 6.88 -14.14
CA GLY A 92 -1.37 6.22 -13.89
C GLY A 92 -1.36 5.34 -12.65
N ARG A 93 -2.52 5.26 -11.99
CA ARG A 93 -2.68 4.71 -10.64
C ARG A 93 -2.14 3.28 -10.47
N LYS A 94 -2.42 2.38 -11.43
CA LYS A 94 -1.96 0.98 -11.36
C LYS A 94 -0.43 0.90 -11.35
N THR A 95 0.22 1.63 -12.25
CA THR A 95 1.68 1.61 -12.40
C THR A 95 2.34 2.22 -11.17
N THR A 96 1.79 3.32 -10.65
CA THR A 96 2.26 3.97 -9.42
C THR A 96 2.25 3.00 -8.24
N MET A 97 1.16 2.24 -8.05
CA MET A 97 1.08 1.25 -6.97
C MET A 97 2.08 0.09 -7.15
N MET A 98 2.31 -0.38 -8.38
CA MET A 98 3.34 -1.40 -8.63
C MET A 98 4.75 -0.87 -8.34
N VAL A 99 5.09 0.33 -8.79
CA VAL A 99 6.39 0.95 -8.51
C VAL A 99 6.58 1.19 -7.01
N ALA A 100 5.52 1.55 -6.29
CA ALA A 100 5.55 1.75 -4.85
C ALA A 100 5.85 0.45 -4.05
N THR A 101 5.77 -0.74 -4.66
CA THR A 101 6.17 -2.01 -4.01
C THR A 101 7.68 -2.20 -3.98
N LEU A 102 8.41 -1.65 -4.97
CA LEU A 102 9.85 -1.80 -5.10
C LEU A 102 10.63 -1.36 -3.85
N PRO A 103 10.31 -0.20 -3.23
CA PRO A 103 10.96 0.22 -2.00
C PRO A 103 10.78 -0.77 -0.83
N PHE A 104 9.65 -1.49 -0.74
CA PHE A 104 9.49 -2.51 0.31
C PHE A 104 10.47 -3.66 0.12
N TYR A 105 10.60 -4.18 -1.11
CA TYR A 105 11.56 -5.26 -1.39
C TYR A 105 12.99 -4.82 -1.10
N VAL A 106 13.41 -3.70 -1.68
CA VAL A 106 14.77 -3.18 -1.52
C VAL A 106 15.08 -2.91 -0.05
N GLY A 107 14.15 -2.27 0.67
CA GLY A 107 14.38 -1.91 2.05
C GLY A 107 14.39 -3.11 3.00
N TYR A 108 13.52 -4.11 2.83
CA TYR A 108 13.57 -5.32 3.66
C TYR A 108 14.81 -6.17 3.36
N VAL A 109 15.21 -6.32 2.10
CA VAL A 109 16.45 -7.01 1.73
C VAL A 109 17.65 -6.29 2.34
N LEU A 110 17.70 -4.97 2.26
CA LEU A 110 18.79 -4.17 2.84
C LEU A 110 18.88 -4.35 4.36
N ILE A 111 17.74 -4.42 5.05
CA ILE A 111 17.70 -4.68 6.50
C ILE A 111 18.13 -6.12 6.83
N ALA A 112 17.73 -7.12 6.02
CA ALA A 112 18.09 -8.52 6.23
C ALA A 112 19.62 -8.75 6.19
N PHE A 113 20.30 -8.06 5.26
CA PHE A 113 21.74 -8.13 5.06
C PHE A 113 22.53 -6.99 5.72
N ALA A 114 21.91 -6.25 6.65
CA ALA A 114 22.56 -5.12 7.29
C ALA A 114 23.79 -5.58 8.10
N THR A 115 24.95 -4.98 7.83
CA THR A 115 26.21 -5.21 8.58
C THR A 115 26.56 -4.05 9.51
N HIS A 116 25.96 -2.87 9.29
CA HIS A 116 26.12 -1.69 10.13
C HIS A 116 24.79 -0.97 10.31
N LYS A 117 24.66 -0.17 11.37
CA LYS A 117 23.42 0.54 11.72
C LYS A 117 22.90 1.49 10.65
N TYR A 118 23.78 2.07 9.83
CA TYR A 118 23.37 2.94 8.73
C TYR A 118 22.61 2.20 7.62
N MET A 119 22.88 0.91 7.40
CA MET A 119 22.11 0.10 6.44
C MET A 119 20.68 -0.13 6.94
N LEU A 120 20.50 -0.29 8.25
CA LEU A 120 19.18 -0.34 8.87
C LEU A 120 18.42 0.96 8.61
N PHE A 121 19.05 2.11 8.87
CA PHE A 121 18.44 3.43 8.65
C PHE A 121 18.08 3.68 7.19
N ALA A 122 19.00 3.35 6.27
CA ALA A 122 18.73 3.44 4.83
C ALA A 122 17.56 2.54 4.42
N GLY A 123 17.52 1.30 4.91
CA GLY A 123 16.42 0.38 4.64
C GLY A 123 15.07 0.89 5.16
N ARG A 124 15.05 1.46 6.38
CA ARG A 124 13.84 2.06 6.96
C ARG A 124 13.40 3.31 6.21
N PHE A 125 14.33 4.13 5.72
CA PHE A 125 14.02 5.27 4.85
C PHE A 125 13.32 4.80 3.57
N ILE A 126 13.89 3.81 2.88
CA ILE A 126 13.37 3.28 1.62
C ILE A 126 11.99 2.64 1.83
N ILE A 127 11.80 1.83 2.88
CA ILE A 127 10.47 1.30 3.25
C ILE A 127 9.49 2.44 3.51
N GLY A 128 9.93 3.50 4.19
CA GLY A 128 9.16 4.70 4.43
C GLY A 128 8.66 5.36 3.14
N LEU A 129 9.47 5.37 2.08
CA LEU A 129 9.06 5.88 0.77
C LEU A 129 7.87 5.05 0.21
N GLY A 130 8.01 3.72 0.21
CA GLY A 130 6.97 2.81 -0.25
C GLY A 130 5.68 2.91 0.57
N ALA A 131 5.79 2.93 1.90
CA ALA A 131 4.66 3.05 2.81
C ALA A 131 3.93 4.40 2.65
N GLY A 132 4.67 5.49 2.46
CA GLY A 132 4.11 6.81 2.18
C GLY A 132 3.29 6.79 0.88
N ALA A 133 3.89 6.31 -0.21
CA ALA A 133 3.20 6.17 -1.50
C ALA A 133 1.92 5.33 -1.38
N PHE A 134 1.99 4.15 -0.76
CA PHE A 134 0.82 3.28 -0.59
C PHE A 134 -0.29 3.92 0.24
N SER A 135 0.07 4.65 1.31
CA SER A 135 -0.90 5.28 2.20
C SER A 135 -1.73 6.37 1.51
N CYS A 136 -1.19 7.01 0.46
CA CYS A 136 -1.90 7.98 -0.35
C CYS A 136 -2.62 7.32 -1.54
N CYS A 137 -1.93 6.45 -2.27
CA CYS A 137 -2.47 5.86 -3.51
C CYS A 137 -3.61 4.88 -3.27
N SER A 138 -3.52 4.05 -2.22
CA SER A 138 -4.47 2.96 -1.98
C SER A 138 -5.88 3.45 -1.67
N PRO A 139 -6.11 4.34 -0.67
CA PRO A 139 -7.45 4.85 -0.39
C PRO A 139 -7.98 5.71 -1.55
N LEU A 140 -7.11 6.43 -2.27
CA LEU A 140 -7.50 7.22 -3.44
C LEU A 140 -8.00 6.31 -4.57
N TYR A 141 -7.24 5.27 -4.92
CA TYR A 141 -7.63 4.31 -5.94
C TYR A 141 -8.93 3.60 -5.56
N ALA A 142 -9.05 3.19 -4.29
CA ALA A 142 -10.26 2.59 -3.74
C ALA A 142 -11.49 3.53 -3.85
N ALA A 143 -11.32 4.83 -3.60
CA ALA A 143 -12.38 5.83 -3.74
C ALA A 143 -12.74 6.12 -5.22
N GLU A 144 -11.79 6.02 -6.15
CA GLU A 144 -12.02 6.19 -7.58
C GLU A 144 -12.84 5.03 -8.18
N ILE A 145 -12.58 3.79 -7.75
CA ILE A 145 -13.30 2.60 -8.24
C ILE A 145 -14.67 2.39 -7.58
N ALA A 146 -14.89 2.94 -6.38
CA ALA A 146 -16.10 2.74 -5.61
C ALA A 146 -17.26 3.67 -6.05
N HIS A 147 -18.47 3.11 -6.11
CA HIS A 147 -19.70 3.88 -6.30
C HIS A 147 -19.88 4.89 -5.17
N LYS A 148 -20.44 6.08 -5.48
CA LYS A 148 -20.58 7.20 -4.53
C LYS A 148 -21.15 6.81 -3.16
N GLU A 149 -22.10 5.86 -3.12
CA GLU A 149 -22.77 5.40 -1.90
C GLU A 149 -21.89 4.54 -0.99
N ILE A 150 -20.88 3.83 -1.52
CA ILE A 150 -20.06 2.86 -0.77
C ILE A 150 -18.61 3.32 -0.52
N ARG A 151 -18.23 4.51 -1.02
CA ARG A 151 -16.86 5.04 -0.90
C ARG A 151 -16.33 5.04 0.54
N GLY A 152 -17.16 5.49 1.49
CA GLY A 152 -16.80 5.51 2.91
C GLY A 152 -16.49 4.11 3.44
N SER A 153 -17.34 3.13 3.12
CA SER A 153 -17.16 1.74 3.54
C SER A 153 -15.86 1.15 2.98
N VAL A 154 -15.53 1.38 1.70
CA VAL A 154 -14.30 0.84 1.10
C VAL A 154 -13.05 1.43 1.76
N VAL A 155 -13.04 2.72 2.09
CA VAL A 155 -11.92 3.35 2.82
C VAL A 155 -11.82 2.80 4.25
N SER A 156 -12.94 2.55 4.93
CA SER A 156 -12.93 1.87 6.24
C SER A 156 -12.36 0.46 6.16
N PHE A 157 -12.72 -0.29 5.11
CA PHE A 157 -12.12 -1.61 4.83
C PHE A 157 -10.60 -1.52 4.64
N TYR A 158 -10.10 -0.50 3.93
CA TYR A 158 -8.66 -0.28 3.80
C TYR A 158 -7.98 -0.14 5.18
N PHE A 159 -8.50 0.71 6.07
CA PHE A 159 -7.92 0.88 7.40
C PHE A 159 -8.04 -0.39 8.27
N MET A 160 -9.10 -1.18 8.11
CA MET A 160 -9.21 -2.48 8.77
C MET A 160 -8.07 -3.43 8.35
N PHE A 161 -7.70 -3.45 7.07
CA PHE A 161 -6.55 -4.23 6.60
C PHE A 161 -5.20 -3.69 7.07
N VAL A 162 -5.06 -2.37 7.23
CA VAL A 162 -3.88 -1.79 7.90
C VAL A 162 -3.77 -2.33 9.32
N SER A 163 -4.88 -2.37 10.07
CA SER A 163 -4.92 -2.95 11.42
C SER A 163 -4.57 -4.44 11.43
N PHE A 164 -5.02 -5.22 10.44
CA PHE A 164 -4.57 -6.61 10.28
C PHE A 164 -3.06 -6.72 10.07
N GLY A 165 -2.45 -5.81 9.28
CA GLY A 165 -1.00 -5.75 9.12
C GLY A 165 -0.26 -5.44 10.43
N PHE A 166 -0.82 -4.57 11.27
CA PHE A 166 -0.30 -4.33 12.62
C PHE A 166 -0.32 -5.61 13.45
N VAL A 167 -1.48 -6.29 13.54
CA VAL A 167 -1.59 -7.53 14.32
C VAL A 167 -0.65 -8.61 13.79
N TYR A 168 -0.60 -8.80 12.48
CA TYR A 168 0.31 -9.75 11.83
C TYR A 168 1.77 -9.49 12.21
N ALA A 169 2.22 -8.23 12.14
CA ALA A 169 3.57 -7.86 12.50
C ALA A 169 3.88 -8.10 13.99
N ASN A 170 2.90 -7.87 14.87
CA ASN A 170 3.08 -8.10 16.31
C ASN A 170 3.15 -9.59 16.66
N VAL A 171 2.25 -10.40 16.09
CA VAL A 171 2.23 -11.85 16.31
C VAL A 171 3.49 -12.52 15.77
N LEU A 172 3.86 -12.26 14.51
CA LEU A 172 5.07 -12.85 13.92
C LEU A 172 6.35 -12.29 14.52
N GLY A 173 6.35 -11.00 14.84
CA GLY A 173 7.47 -10.34 15.49
C GLY A 173 7.75 -10.91 16.88
N TRP A 174 6.73 -11.35 17.61
CA TRP A 174 6.90 -12.09 18.86
C TRP A 174 7.45 -13.50 18.64
N LEU A 175 6.80 -14.29 17.77
CA LEU A 175 7.07 -15.71 17.56
C LEU A 175 8.41 -16.02 16.86
N LEU A 176 8.83 -15.19 15.89
CA LEU A 176 9.93 -15.51 14.98
C LEU A 176 11.22 -14.76 15.33
N PRO A 177 12.40 -15.33 15.00
CA PRO A 177 13.65 -14.58 15.02
C PRO A 177 13.61 -13.47 13.95
N ILE A 178 14.35 -12.38 14.19
CA ILE A 178 14.26 -11.15 13.39
C ILE A 178 14.46 -11.38 11.89
N LYS A 179 15.37 -12.27 11.49
CA LYS A 179 15.62 -12.59 10.07
C LYS A 179 14.42 -13.24 9.39
N LEU A 180 13.83 -14.26 10.02
CA LEU A 180 12.63 -14.91 9.49
C LEU A 180 11.46 -13.93 9.44
N PHE A 181 11.33 -13.06 10.44
CA PHE A 181 10.32 -12.00 10.44
C PHE A 181 10.50 -11.05 9.25
N ILE A 182 11.72 -10.62 8.93
CA ILE A 182 12.01 -9.78 7.75
C ILE A 182 11.63 -10.50 6.45
N PHE A 183 11.97 -11.78 6.29
CA PHE A 183 11.56 -12.57 5.11
C PHE A 183 10.04 -12.73 5.03
N ALA A 184 9.36 -12.94 6.17
CA ALA A 184 7.90 -12.99 6.22
C ALA A 184 7.26 -11.66 5.77
N CYS A 185 7.88 -10.52 6.11
CA CYS A 185 7.43 -9.21 5.65
C CYS A 185 7.55 -9.03 4.14
N ILE A 186 8.48 -9.72 3.46
CA ILE A 186 8.64 -9.68 1.99
C ILE A 186 7.53 -10.48 1.29
N ILE A 187 7.01 -11.54 1.90
CA ILE A 187 5.97 -12.39 1.30
C ILE A 187 4.70 -11.57 1.02
N VAL A 188 4.33 -10.63 1.89
CA VAL A 188 3.09 -9.85 1.73
C VAL A 188 3.13 -8.93 0.50
N PRO A 189 4.19 -8.12 0.26
CA PRO A 189 4.41 -7.43 -1.01
C PRO A 189 4.41 -8.36 -2.23
N VAL A 190 4.95 -9.58 -2.15
CA VAL A 190 4.90 -10.57 -3.26
C VAL A 190 3.46 -10.95 -3.60
N ILE A 191 2.66 -11.26 -2.57
CA ILE A 191 1.24 -11.59 -2.75
C ILE A 191 0.50 -10.39 -3.36
N PHE A 192 0.75 -9.18 -2.87
CA PHE A 192 0.17 -7.98 -3.45
C PHE A 192 0.58 -7.81 -4.92
N THR A 193 1.87 -7.91 -5.24
CA THR A 193 2.40 -7.66 -6.59
C THR A 193 1.86 -8.68 -7.59
N THR A 194 1.81 -9.96 -7.21
CA THR A 194 1.25 -11.03 -8.07
C THR A 194 -0.25 -10.82 -8.31
N MET A 195 -1.04 -10.55 -7.26
CA MET A 195 -2.47 -10.28 -7.39
C MET A 195 -2.75 -9.04 -8.25
N PHE A 196 -1.96 -7.98 -8.06
CA PHE A 196 -2.13 -6.71 -8.77
C PHE A 196 -1.61 -6.75 -10.22
N PHE A 197 -0.69 -7.68 -10.53
CA PHE A 197 -0.23 -7.91 -11.90
C PHE A 197 -1.36 -8.41 -12.80
N PHE A 198 -2.14 -9.41 -12.34
CA PHE A 198 -3.27 -10.00 -13.06
C PHE A 198 -4.48 -9.08 -13.21
N GLN A 199 -4.56 -8.00 -12.44
CA GLN A 199 -5.64 -7.02 -12.58
C GLN A 199 -5.51 -6.23 -13.90
N PRO A 200 -6.53 -6.19 -14.79
CA PRO A 200 -6.45 -5.41 -16.01
C PRO A 200 -6.24 -3.91 -15.71
N LYS A 201 -5.53 -3.21 -16.61
CA LYS A 201 -5.21 -1.77 -16.43
C LYS A 201 -6.49 -0.96 -16.29
N SER A 202 -6.82 -0.54 -15.06
CA SER A 202 -7.82 0.46 -14.68
C SER A 202 -9.15 0.40 -15.49
N PRO A 203 -10.25 -0.12 -14.91
CA PRO A 203 -11.58 -0.05 -15.53
C PRO A 203 -12.06 1.40 -15.76
N PHE A 204 -11.41 2.40 -15.18
CA PHE A 204 -11.72 3.82 -15.35
C PHE A 204 -11.44 4.32 -16.77
N ARG A 205 -10.37 3.85 -17.43
CA ARG A 205 -10.13 4.19 -18.84
C ARG A 205 -11.20 3.57 -19.73
N MET A 206 -11.71 2.39 -19.40
CA MET A 206 -12.77 1.73 -20.14
C MET A 206 -14.11 2.47 -19.97
N PHE A 207 -14.41 2.96 -18.76
CA PHE A 207 -15.58 3.79 -18.49
C PHE A 207 -15.51 5.16 -19.21
N LEU A 208 -14.35 5.83 -19.18
CA LEU A 208 -14.15 7.08 -19.94
C LEU A 208 -14.15 6.86 -21.45
N LEU A 209 -13.64 5.73 -21.95
CA LEU A 209 -13.74 5.36 -23.36
C LEU A 209 -15.18 5.03 -23.77
N GLN A 210 -16.00 4.46 -22.89
CA GLN A 210 -17.43 4.27 -23.13
C GLN A 210 -18.19 5.61 -23.13
N ILE A 211 -17.86 6.55 -22.26
CA ILE A 211 -18.43 7.91 -22.30
C ILE A 211 -17.96 8.68 -23.55
N ARG A 212 -16.69 8.52 -23.95
CA ARG A 212 -16.11 9.17 -25.14
C ARG A 212 -16.61 8.55 -26.45
N ASN A 213 -16.82 7.23 -26.50
CA ASN A 213 -17.33 6.52 -27.66
C ASN A 213 -18.87 6.41 -27.68
N GLY A 214 -19.56 6.81 -26.60
CA GLY A 214 -21.02 6.86 -26.47
C GLY A 214 -21.67 8.18 -26.91
N LYS A 215 -20.94 9.04 -27.62
CA LYS A 215 -21.49 10.21 -28.34
C LYS A 215 -21.02 10.19 -29.79
N SER A 216 -21.57 9.28 -30.58
CA SER A 216 -21.67 9.36 -32.06
C SER A 216 -22.59 8.24 -32.54
N ALA A 217 -23.86 8.29 -32.16
CA ALA A 217 -24.99 7.65 -32.83
C ALA A 217 -26.29 8.32 -32.35
#